data_AF-A0A6L8A404-F1
#
_entry.id   AF-A0A6L8A404-F1
#
_cell.length_a   1.000
_cell.length_b   1.000
_cell.length_c   1.000
_cell.angle_alpha   90.00
_cell.angle_beta   90.00
_cell.angle_gamma   90.00
#
_symmetry.space_group_name_H-M   'P 1'
#
loop_
_entity.id
_entity.type
_entity.pdbx_description
1 polymer ?
#
loop_
_entity_poly.entity_id
_entity_poly.type
_entity_poly.pdbx_seq_one_letter_code
_entity_poly.pdbx_strand_id
1 'polypeptide(L)' 'MCRDTLSVAPNGQLYDCDFNQMLDMPLSGWTIADVMPESLAGRSIRTGDHCFGCTAGKGSSCGGATVAVP' A
#
# COMPACT_ATOMS: atom_id res chain seq x y z
N MET A 1 6.08 -1.64 -1.71
CA MET A 1 4.90 -0.86 -2.15
C MET A 1 4.36 -0.03 -0.99
N CYS A 2 3.70 -0.61 0.00
CA CYS A 2 2.91 0.14 1.01
C CYS A 2 3.64 1.18 1.89
N ARG A 3 4.99 1.26 1.82
CA ARG A 3 5.80 2.23 2.59
C ARG A 3 6.10 3.50 1.81
N ASP A 4 6.25 3.38 0.50
CA ASP A 4 6.81 4.43 -0.36
C ASP A 4 5.84 4.84 -1.46
N THR A 5 4.78 4.05 -1.68
CA THR A 5 3.73 4.33 -2.65
C THR A 5 2.35 4.10 -2.06
N LEU A 6 1.38 4.86 -2.56
CA LEU A 6 -0.06 4.68 -2.30
C LEU A 6 -0.77 4.30 -3.59
N SER A 7 -1.89 3.58 -3.47
CA SER A 7 -2.83 3.40 -4.56
C SER A 7 -3.94 4.45 -4.47
N VAL A 8 -4.36 4.97 -5.63
CA VAL A 8 -5.38 6.02 -5.73
C VAL A 8 -6.52 5.52 -6.61
N ALA A 9 -7.73 5.48 -6.06
CA ALA A 9 -8.92 5.15 -6.84
C ALA A 9 -9.36 6.32 -7.74
N PRO A 10 -10.16 6.08 -8.80
CA PRO A 10 -10.65 7.14 -9.69
C PRO A 10 -11.44 8.25 -8.99
N ASN A 11 -12.04 7.96 -7.83
CA ASN A 11 -12.76 8.93 -6.99
C ASN A 11 -11.85 9.71 -6.02
N GLY A 12 -10.53 9.50 -6.07
CA GLY A 12 -9.55 10.14 -5.20
C GLY A 12 -9.33 9.47 -3.85
N GLN A 13 -10.02 8.36 -3.55
CA GLN A 13 -9.81 7.60 -2.31
C GLN A 13 -8.41 6.98 -2.30
N LEU A 14 -7.73 7.07 -1.16
CA LEU A 14 -6.36 6.59 -0.98
C LEU A 14 -6.34 5.21 -0.31
N TYR A 15 -5.38 4.38 -0.72
CA TYR A 15 -5.13 3.05 -0.16
C TYR A 15 -3.63 2.85 0.04
N ASP A 16 -3.24 2.08 1.05
CA ASP A 16 -1.83 1.74 1.30
C ASP A 16 -1.21 0.97 0.13
N CYS A 17 -2.00 0.17 -0.58
CA CYS A 17 -1.59 -0.59 -1.76
C CYS A 17 -2.80 -0.94 -2.62
N ASP A 18 -2.53 -1.49 -3.80
CA ASP A 18 -3.52 -2.01 -4.73
C ASP A 18 -4.36 -3.16 -4.15
N PHE A 19 -3.78 -4.02 -3.32
CA PHE A 19 -4.55 -5.06 -2.60
C PHE A 19 -5.51 -4.47 -1.58
N ASN A 20 -5.09 -3.45 -0.82
CA ASN A 20 -6.00 -2.73 0.06
C ASN A 20 -7.12 -2.09 -0.76
N GLN A 21 -6.86 -1.62 -1.97
CA GLN A 21 -7.91 -1.14 -2.88
C GLN A 21 -8.84 -2.27 -3.36
N MET A 22 -8.30 -3.42 -3.75
CA MET A 22 -9.08 -4.59 -4.18
C MET A 22 -10.00 -5.12 -3.07
N LEU A 23 -9.58 -4.97 -1.80
CA LEU A 23 -10.31 -5.40 -0.61
C LEU A 23 -11.16 -4.29 0.03
N ASP A 24 -11.26 -3.12 -0.62
CA ASP A 24 -11.99 -1.94 -0.11
C ASP A 24 -11.57 -1.54 1.33
N MET A 25 -10.25 -1.48 1.55
CA MET A 25 -9.60 -1.10 2.80
C MET A 25 -8.94 0.29 2.69
N PRO A 26 -9.71 1.39 2.62
CA PRO A 26 -9.16 2.71 2.41
C PRO A 26 -8.36 3.24 3.60
N LEU A 27 -7.46 4.17 3.31
CA LEU A 27 -7.01 5.15 4.28
C LEU A 27 -8.19 6.07 4.64
N SER A 28 -8.40 6.27 5.93
CA SER A 28 -9.34 7.28 6.43
C SER A 28 -8.65 8.64 6.58
N GLY A 29 -9.39 9.71 6.33
CA GLY A 29 -9.01 11.07 6.72
C GLY A 29 -8.57 11.98 5.57
N TRP A 30 -8.23 11.43 4.40
CA TRP A 30 -7.76 12.21 3.24
C TRP A 30 -8.17 11.58 1.91
N THR A 31 -8.28 12.42 0.90
CA THR A 31 -8.28 12.06 -0.53
C THR A 31 -7.02 12.59 -1.20
N ILE A 32 -6.77 12.21 -2.45
CA ILE A 32 -5.64 12.74 -3.22
C ILE A 32 -5.70 14.27 -3.40
N ALA A 33 -6.87 14.89 -3.28
CA ALA A 33 -7.03 16.33 -3.46
C ALA A 33 -6.57 17.17 -2.25
N ASP A 34 -6.52 16.60 -1.06
CA ASP A 34 -6.26 17.28 0.21
C ASP A 34 -5.09 16.68 1.02
N VAL A 35 -4.58 15.51 0.62
CA VAL A 35 -3.45 14.88 1.30
C VAL A 35 -2.15 15.65 1.08
N MET A 36 -1.39 15.82 2.16
CA MET A 36 0.00 16.30 2.12
C MET A 36 0.95 15.19 2.61
N PRO A 37 2.18 15.10 2.08
CA PRO A 37 3.15 14.08 2.52
C PRO A 37 3.36 14.03 4.04
N GLU A 38 3.34 15.19 4.70
CA GLU A 38 3.49 15.33 6.14
C GLU A 38 2.33 14.71 6.91
N SER A 39 1.12 14.69 6.31
CA SER A 39 -0.07 14.05 6.89
C SER A 39 0.04 12.53 6.90
N LEU A 40 0.89 11.97 6.04
CA LEU A 40 1.10 10.53 5.90
C LEU A 40 2.29 10.03 6.74
N ALA A 41 3.15 10.94 7.22
CA ALA A 41 4.34 10.60 7.97
C ALA A 41 4.00 9.96 9.32
N GLY A 42 4.66 8.86 9.66
CA GLY A 42 4.51 8.19 10.96
C GLY A 42 3.19 7.45 11.16
N ARG A 43 2.27 7.45 10.18
CA ARG A 43 1.04 6.66 10.27
C ARG A 43 1.35 5.17 10.20
N SER A 44 0.48 4.36 10.80
CA SER A 44 0.50 2.91 10.59
C SER A 44 -0.06 2.56 9.22
N ILE A 45 0.59 1.59 8.56
CA ILE A 45 0.08 0.96 7.34
C ILE A 45 -1.03 0.00 7.73
N ARG A 46 -2.17 0.04 7.04
CA ARG A 46 -3.28 -0.88 7.31
C ARG A 46 -2.94 -2.27 6.77
N THR A 47 -2.89 -3.25 7.65
CA THR A 47 -2.58 -4.65 7.32
C THR A 47 -3.82 -5.55 7.35
N GLY A 48 -3.75 -6.70 6.68
CA GLY A 48 -4.77 -7.74 6.65
C GLY A 48 -4.19 -9.07 6.15
N ASP A 49 -5.03 -10.11 5.95
CA ASP A 49 -4.53 -11.46 5.65
C ASP A 49 -3.66 -11.55 4.38
N HIS A 50 -3.98 -10.77 3.36
CA HIS A 50 -3.18 -10.69 2.13
C HIS A 50 -1.74 -10.21 2.38
N CYS A 51 -1.49 -9.47 3.46
CA CYS A 51 -0.16 -9.00 3.84
C CYS A 51 0.79 -10.17 4.12
N PHE A 52 0.30 -11.29 4.67
CA PHE A 52 1.13 -12.48 4.88
C PHE A 52 1.69 -13.04 3.56
N GLY A 53 0.90 -12.97 2.48
CA GLY A 53 1.35 -13.33 1.13
C GLY A 53 2.32 -12.31 0.53
N CYS A 54 2.10 -11.02 0.77
CA CYS A 54 3.01 -9.95 0.33
C CYS A 54 4.38 -10.03 1.03
N THR A 55 4.42 -10.26 2.34
CA THR A 55 5.68 -10.38 3.11
C THR A 55 6.45 -11.66 2.81
N ALA A 56 5.77 -12.71 2.35
CA ALA A 56 6.41 -13.97 1.93
C ALA A 56 7.19 -13.86 0.60
N GLY A 57 7.38 -12.64 0.06
CA GLY A 57 8.03 -12.42 -1.23
C GLY A 57 7.20 -12.89 -2.43
N LYS A 58 5.89 -13.09 -2.23
CA LYS A 58 4.92 -13.52 -3.25
C LYS A 58 3.84 -12.47 -3.53
N GLY A 59 4.03 -11.22 -3.10
CA GLY A 59 3.13 -10.12 -3.46
C GLY A 59 3.12 -9.90 -4.97
N SER A 60 1.99 -9.53 -5.55
CA SER A 60 1.82 -9.33 -7.01
C SER A 60 2.77 -8.29 -7.62
N SER A 61 3.31 -7.38 -6.81
CA SER A 61 4.31 -6.38 -7.19
C SER A 61 5.75 -6.83 -6.91
N CYS A 62 6.02 -8.12 -6.63
CA CYS A 62 7.40 -8.60 -6.56
C CYS A 62 8.07 -8.44 -7.94
N GLY A 63 8.77 -7.33 -8.13
CA GLY A 63 9.64 -7.07 -9.27
C GLY A 63 10.87 -7.97 -9.26
N GLY A 64 10.68 -9.29 -9.17
CA GLY A 64 11.74 -10.29 -9.20
C GLY A 64 12.85 -10.00 -8.20
N ALA A 65 12.57 -10.05 -6.89
CA ALA A 65 13.65 -10.12 -5.91
C ALA A 65 14.25 -11.52 -5.92
N THR A 66 15.01 -11.86 -6.96
CA THR A 66 16.12 -12.80 -6.82
C THR A 66 17.17 -12.10 -5.98
N VAL A 67 17.10 -12.26 -4.67
CA VAL A 67 18.29 -12.05 -3.85
C VAL A 67 19.38 -12.93 -4.46
N ALA A 68 20.48 -12.30 -4.88
CA ALA A 68 21.70 -13.04 -5.12
C ALA A 68 22.04 -13.73 -3.79
N VAL A 69 21.89 -15.05 -3.78
CA VAL A 69 22.47 -15.91 -2.75
C VAL A 69 23.99 -15.69 -2.84
N PRO A 70 24.70 -15.53 -1.71
CA PRO A 70 26.15 -15.33 -1.71
C PRO A 70 26.90 -16.38 -2.52
#